data_AF-A0AAU7RHT3-F1
#
_entry.id   AF-A0AAU7RHT3-F1
#
_cell.length_a   1.000
_cell.length_b   1.000
_cell.length_c   1.000
_cell.angle_alpha   90.00
_cell.angle_beta   90.00
_cell.angle_gamma   90.00
#
_symmetry.space_group_name_H-M   'P 1'
#
loop_
_entity.id
_entity.type
_entity.pdbx_description
1 polymer ?
#
loop_
_entity_poly.entity_id
_entity_poly.type
_entity_poly.pdbx_seq_one_letter_code
_entity_poly.pdbx_strand_id
1 'polypeptide(L)'
;MSAPTTADQQLARWERFRAGRNAALAADHGWLTLTSFQWLGSVPEPLELVPGFWSTDGASATLTAAAEDGLTFVSSGDPVIGTYSETLQDEESLNWVQYGGLDGTQVVVELAMRADKYAIRTRDNGSAVYTEFSGVPTYPFNPEWVISGRFEAYENPVEVPIGTANPLVDGVHVSVGEVVFHVPGIAHEVRLHAEAEKLGALNVTFHDETNGDTTDEWRKVFIPKPRPDGSVIIDFNRAINYPSAFTPYGTCHMPVRGNSIDVRVEAGEKLPAD
;
A
#
# COMPACT_ATOMS: atom_id res chain seq x y z
N MET A 1 -35.21 -22.82 -9.43
CA MET A 1 -34.24 -21.86 -8.85
C MET A 1 -34.26 -20.64 -9.75
N SER A 2 -34.67 -19.47 -9.23
CA SER A 2 -34.68 -18.23 -10.01
C SER A 2 -33.25 -17.74 -10.25
N ALA A 3 -33.00 -17.08 -11.40
CA ALA A 3 -31.70 -16.49 -11.68
C ALA A 3 -31.39 -15.35 -10.69
N PRO A 4 -30.13 -15.18 -10.26
CA PRO A 4 -29.75 -14.13 -9.32
C PRO A 4 -29.97 -12.74 -9.92
N THR A 5 -30.42 -11.79 -9.10
CA THR A 5 -30.61 -10.40 -9.49
C THR A 5 -29.27 -9.68 -9.72
N THR A 6 -29.28 -8.52 -10.37
CA THR A 6 -28.05 -7.71 -10.57
C THR A 6 -27.41 -7.32 -9.24
N ALA A 7 -28.22 -7.04 -8.21
CA ALA A 7 -27.75 -6.74 -6.86
C ALA A 7 -27.06 -7.96 -6.21
N ASP A 8 -27.65 -9.15 -6.32
CA ASP A 8 -27.05 -10.39 -5.81
C ASP A 8 -25.69 -10.67 -6.46
N GLN A 9 -25.58 -10.39 -7.76
CA GLN A 9 -24.32 -10.55 -8.49
C GLN A 9 -23.26 -9.51 -8.08
N GLN A 10 -23.67 -8.27 -7.76
CA GLN A 10 -22.76 -7.24 -7.25
C GLN A 10 -22.23 -7.62 -5.86
N LEU A 11 -23.12 -8.03 -4.96
CA LEU A 11 -22.76 -8.49 -3.62
C LEU A 11 -21.78 -9.67 -3.69
N ALA A 12 -22.08 -10.71 -4.46
CA ALA A 12 -21.18 -11.86 -4.62
C ALA A 12 -19.82 -11.51 -5.27
N ARG A 13 -19.75 -10.46 -6.09
CA ARG A 13 -18.47 -9.93 -6.60
C ARG A 13 -17.71 -9.17 -5.51
N TRP A 14 -18.40 -8.41 -4.68
CA TRP A 14 -17.82 -7.70 -3.55
C TRP A 14 -17.29 -8.66 -2.49
N GLU A 15 -18.03 -9.70 -2.11
CA GLU A 15 -17.60 -10.73 -1.16
C GLU A 15 -16.33 -11.45 -1.63
N ARG A 16 -16.26 -11.82 -2.91
CA ARG A 16 -15.04 -12.42 -3.50
C ARG A 16 -13.86 -11.47 -3.45
N PHE A 17 -14.09 -10.18 -3.72
CA PHE A 17 -13.07 -9.15 -3.58
C PHE A 17 -12.59 -9.05 -2.12
N ARG A 18 -13.50 -9.04 -1.14
CA ARG A 18 -13.15 -9.00 0.29
C ARG A 18 -12.35 -10.21 0.73
N ALA A 19 -12.76 -11.41 0.32
CA ALA A 19 -12.02 -12.63 0.62
C ALA A 19 -10.60 -12.60 0.03
N GLY A 20 -10.47 -12.16 -1.23
CA GLY A 20 -9.16 -12.00 -1.88
C GLY A 20 -8.29 -10.94 -1.22
N ARG A 21 -8.88 -9.81 -0.81
CA ARG A 21 -8.18 -8.72 -0.11
C ARG A 21 -7.64 -9.18 1.25
N ASN A 22 -8.45 -9.87 2.05
CA ASN A 22 -8.01 -10.39 3.34
C ASN A 22 -6.92 -11.47 3.17
N ALA A 23 -7.09 -12.39 2.21
CA ALA A 23 -6.06 -13.40 1.92
C ALA A 23 -4.73 -12.77 1.48
N ALA A 24 -4.77 -11.69 0.67
CA ALA A 24 -3.57 -10.98 0.24
C ALA A 24 -2.87 -10.21 1.37
N LEU A 25 -3.62 -9.73 2.37
CA LEU A 25 -3.05 -9.10 3.57
C LEU A 25 -2.40 -10.13 4.49
N ALA A 26 -3.02 -11.31 4.62
CA ALA A 26 -2.54 -12.44 5.41
C ALA A 26 -1.48 -13.29 4.69
N ALA A 27 -0.73 -12.71 3.75
CA ALA A 27 0.39 -13.38 3.11
C ALA A 27 1.66 -13.29 3.98
N ASP A 28 2.43 -14.37 4.04
CA ASP A 28 3.73 -14.38 4.70
C ASP A 28 4.64 -13.28 4.16
N HIS A 29 5.36 -12.63 5.07
CA HIS A 29 6.18 -11.44 4.83
C HIS A 29 5.44 -10.31 4.09
N GLY A 30 4.11 -10.30 4.16
CA GLY A 30 3.24 -9.29 3.57
C GLY A 30 3.20 -8.00 4.38
N TRP A 31 2.28 -7.11 4.03
CA TRP A 31 2.19 -5.77 4.66
C TRP A 31 1.90 -5.80 6.16
N LEU A 32 1.20 -6.82 6.65
CA LEU A 32 0.89 -6.97 8.07
C LEU A 32 2.08 -7.44 8.92
N THR A 33 3.18 -7.82 8.28
CA THR A 33 4.37 -8.34 8.97
C THR A 33 5.44 -7.28 9.21
N LEU A 34 5.23 -6.05 8.74
CA LEU A 34 6.23 -4.98 8.89
C LEU A 34 6.38 -4.58 10.36
N THR A 35 7.60 -4.73 10.90
CA THR A 35 7.92 -4.49 12.31
C THR A 35 8.97 -3.42 12.56
N SER A 36 9.67 -2.93 11.53
CA SER A 36 10.59 -1.80 11.65
C SER A 36 10.74 -1.02 10.35
N PHE A 37 11.24 0.21 10.46
CA PHE A 37 11.77 1.01 9.34
C PHE A 37 12.95 1.85 9.86
N GLN A 38 14.14 1.70 9.27
CA GLN A 38 15.37 2.33 9.75
C GLN A 38 16.20 2.85 8.57
N TRP A 39 16.58 4.12 8.59
CA TRP A 39 17.48 4.70 7.57
C TRP A 39 18.91 4.18 7.76
N LEU A 40 19.62 3.96 6.66
CA LEU A 40 21.04 3.59 6.72
C LEU A 40 21.94 4.82 6.85
N GLY A 41 22.91 4.73 7.77
CA GLY A 41 24.01 5.69 7.91
C GLY A 41 25.22 5.34 7.05
N SER A 42 26.20 6.25 7.00
CA SER A 42 27.45 6.03 6.24
C SER A 42 28.51 5.22 6.98
N VAL A 43 28.28 4.92 8.26
CA VAL A 43 29.18 4.13 9.10
C VAL A 43 28.52 2.78 9.34
N PRO A 44 29.23 1.64 9.12
CA PRO A 44 28.71 0.33 9.46
C PRO A 44 28.29 0.22 10.93
N GLU A 45 27.01 -0.02 11.18
CA GLU A 45 26.45 -0.10 12.53
C GLU A 45 25.34 -1.16 12.63
N PRO A 46 25.08 -1.72 13.83
CA PRO A 46 23.94 -2.59 14.03
C PRO A 46 22.63 -1.80 13.93
N LEU A 47 21.57 -2.45 13.48
CA LEU A 47 20.21 -1.92 13.48
C LEU A 47 19.33 -2.66 14.49
N GLU A 48 18.27 -2.01 14.95
CA GLU A 48 17.32 -2.65 15.85
C GLU A 48 16.64 -3.82 15.14
N LEU A 49 16.54 -4.98 15.80
CA LEU A 49 15.90 -6.18 15.24
C LEU A 49 16.54 -6.68 13.92
N VAL A 50 17.80 -6.35 13.62
CA VAL A 50 18.47 -6.88 12.42
C VAL A 50 19.91 -7.29 12.74
N PRO A 51 20.27 -8.58 12.59
CA PRO A 51 21.65 -9.04 12.73
C PRO A 51 22.61 -8.40 11.72
N GLY A 52 23.91 -8.43 12.01
CA GLY A 52 24.95 -7.83 11.18
C GLY A 52 25.09 -6.31 11.29
N PHE A 53 25.97 -5.76 10.45
CA PHE A 53 26.28 -4.33 10.36
C PHE A 53 25.87 -3.79 9.00
N TRP A 54 25.19 -2.65 9.02
CA TRP A 54 24.54 -2.05 7.87
C TRP A 54 25.06 -0.64 7.63
N SER A 55 25.24 -0.27 6.36
CA SER A 55 25.62 1.11 5.98
C SER A 55 25.29 1.40 4.52
N THR A 56 25.45 2.65 4.10
CA THR A 56 25.38 3.05 2.70
C THR A 56 26.39 4.16 2.39
N ASP A 57 26.95 4.17 1.19
CA ASP A 57 27.71 5.32 0.66
C ASP A 57 26.83 6.29 -0.15
N GLY A 58 25.52 6.07 -0.18
CA GLY A 58 24.53 6.80 -0.97
C GLY A 58 24.29 6.19 -2.36
N ALA A 59 25.25 5.45 -2.92
CA ALA A 59 25.08 4.77 -4.20
C ALA A 59 24.65 3.30 -4.00
N SER A 60 25.18 2.64 -2.99
CA SER A 60 24.89 1.25 -2.63
C SER A 60 24.66 1.10 -1.14
N ALA A 61 23.88 0.09 -0.76
CA ALA A 61 23.79 -0.39 0.61
C ALA A 61 24.78 -1.54 0.83
N THR A 62 25.31 -1.65 2.04
CA THR A 62 26.30 -2.67 2.42
C THR A 62 25.85 -3.37 3.69
N LEU A 63 25.94 -4.70 3.67
CA LEU A 63 25.73 -5.61 4.78
C LEU A 63 27.06 -6.33 5.08
N THR A 64 27.49 -6.32 6.33
CA THR A 64 28.55 -7.20 6.84
C THR A 64 27.98 -8.12 7.93
N ALA A 65 28.15 -9.43 7.76
CA ALA A 65 27.63 -10.43 8.69
C ALA A 65 28.64 -11.57 8.95
N ALA A 66 28.54 -12.18 10.11
CA ALA A 66 29.27 -13.37 10.53
C ALA A 66 28.34 -14.60 10.57
N ALA A 67 28.92 -15.80 10.62
CA ALA A 67 28.14 -17.04 10.68
C ALA A 67 27.18 -17.10 11.89
N GLU A 68 27.55 -16.45 13.00
CA GLU A 68 26.74 -16.39 14.23
C GLU A 68 25.51 -15.48 14.12
N ASP A 69 25.46 -14.59 13.12
CA ASP A 69 24.28 -13.75 12.85
C ASP A 69 23.11 -14.57 12.26
N GLY A 70 23.38 -15.77 11.74
CA GLY A 70 22.37 -16.68 11.23
C GLY A 70 21.60 -16.18 10.00
N LEU A 71 22.11 -15.15 9.31
CA LEU A 71 21.50 -14.61 8.10
C LEU A 71 21.67 -15.56 6.91
N THR A 72 20.62 -15.69 6.10
CA THR A 72 20.66 -16.35 4.79
C THR A 72 20.09 -15.44 3.71
N PHE A 73 20.57 -15.56 2.47
CA PHE A 73 19.96 -14.83 1.36
C PHE A 73 18.57 -15.36 1.05
N VAL A 74 17.58 -14.48 0.87
CA VAL A 74 16.20 -14.88 0.50
C VAL A 74 16.18 -15.60 -0.85
N SER A 75 17.07 -15.19 -1.78
CA SER A 75 17.09 -15.70 -3.15
C SER A 75 17.68 -17.11 -3.28
N SER A 76 18.64 -17.50 -2.44
CA SER A 76 19.35 -18.77 -2.56
C SER A 76 19.29 -19.67 -1.32
N GLY A 77 19.01 -19.10 -0.14
CA GLY A 77 19.12 -19.79 1.14
C GLY A 77 20.56 -19.97 1.63
N ASP A 78 21.55 -19.44 0.91
CA ASP A 78 22.95 -19.56 1.31
C ASP A 78 23.25 -18.67 2.53
N PRO A 79 24.16 -19.10 3.43
CA PRO A 79 24.60 -18.27 4.56
C PRO A 79 25.26 -16.97 4.10
N VAL A 80 24.96 -15.87 4.79
CA VAL A 80 25.59 -14.57 4.57
C VAL A 80 26.78 -14.43 5.51
N ILE A 81 28.00 -14.60 4.99
CA ILE A 81 29.23 -14.51 5.76
C ILE A 81 30.25 -13.65 5.01
N GLY A 82 30.56 -12.47 5.57
CA GLY A 82 31.40 -11.46 4.94
C GLY A 82 30.61 -10.20 4.60
N THR A 83 31.06 -9.47 3.57
CA THR A 83 30.50 -8.18 3.17
C THR A 83 29.88 -8.26 1.78
N TYR A 84 28.66 -7.76 1.66
CA TYR A 84 27.86 -7.76 0.43
C TYR A 84 27.25 -6.38 0.22
N SER A 85 27.02 -6.02 -1.05
CA SER A 85 26.38 -4.75 -1.39
C SER A 85 25.31 -4.93 -2.45
N GLU A 86 24.30 -4.08 -2.40
CA GLU A 86 23.20 -4.02 -3.37
C GLU A 86 22.92 -2.58 -3.79
N THR A 87 22.39 -2.42 -5.00
CA THR A 87 21.99 -1.14 -5.56
C THR A 87 20.53 -1.17 -5.98
N LEU A 88 19.78 -0.15 -5.60
CA LEU A 88 18.37 0.01 -5.95
C LEU A 88 18.16 1.36 -6.64
N GLN A 89 17.21 1.43 -7.57
CA GLN A 89 16.64 2.69 -8.03
C GLN A 89 15.62 3.21 -7.02
N ASP A 90 15.27 4.50 -7.11
CA ASP A 90 14.24 5.07 -6.24
C ASP A 90 12.91 4.30 -6.38
N GLU A 91 12.17 4.21 -5.27
CA GLU A 91 10.97 3.40 -5.09
C GLU A 91 11.15 1.87 -5.18
N GLU A 92 12.33 1.35 -5.52
CA GLU A 92 12.59 -0.09 -5.52
C GLU A 92 12.75 -0.66 -4.10
N SER A 93 12.64 -1.98 -4.03
CA SER A 93 12.83 -2.75 -2.80
C SER A 93 13.30 -4.17 -3.13
N LEU A 94 14.09 -4.73 -2.22
CA LEU A 94 14.63 -6.08 -2.30
C LEU A 94 14.48 -6.77 -0.94
N ASN A 95 13.76 -7.90 -0.90
CA ASN A 95 13.86 -8.82 0.23
C ASN A 95 15.24 -9.49 0.16
N TRP A 96 16.18 -8.99 0.96
CA TRP A 96 17.60 -9.28 0.76
C TRP A 96 18.04 -10.52 1.53
N VAL A 97 17.80 -10.53 2.83
CA VAL A 97 18.21 -11.61 3.73
C VAL A 97 17.08 -11.98 4.68
N GLN A 98 17.18 -13.16 5.30
CA GLN A 98 16.21 -13.65 6.26
C GLN A 98 16.89 -14.38 7.42
N TYR A 99 16.21 -14.45 8.56
CA TYR A 99 16.68 -15.13 9.76
C TYR A 99 15.53 -15.47 10.72
N GLY A 100 15.86 -16.19 11.80
CA GLY A 100 14.94 -16.44 12.91
C GLY A 100 13.90 -17.53 12.66
N GLY A 101 13.20 -17.96 13.72
CA GLY A 101 12.31 -19.12 13.67
C GLY A 101 13.05 -20.46 13.61
N LEU A 102 12.29 -21.55 13.48
CA LEU A 102 12.83 -22.92 13.50
C LEU A 102 13.61 -23.27 12.23
N ASP A 103 13.28 -22.65 11.10
CA ASP A 103 13.88 -22.87 9.78
C ASP A 103 14.71 -21.69 9.27
N GLY A 104 14.87 -20.64 10.08
CA GLY A 104 15.65 -19.45 9.71
C GLY A 104 14.90 -18.46 8.79
N THR A 105 13.59 -18.60 8.62
CA THR A 105 12.81 -17.80 7.66
C THR A 105 11.75 -16.89 8.29
N GLN A 106 11.66 -16.80 9.62
CA GLN A 106 10.58 -16.05 10.28
C GLN A 106 10.60 -14.54 9.97
N VAL A 107 11.80 -13.97 9.87
CA VAL A 107 12.01 -12.54 9.61
C VAL A 107 12.70 -12.36 8.27
N VAL A 108 12.11 -11.57 7.39
CA VAL A 108 12.74 -11.08 6.17
C VAL A 108 13.20 -9.64 6.38
N VAL A 109 14.42 -9.34 5.95
CA VAL A 109 15.02 -8.01 5.94
C VAL A 109 14.94 -7.46 4.53
N GLU A 110 14.09 -6.45 4.33
CA GLU A 110 13.90 -5.74 3.09
C GLU A 110 14.82 -4.52 3.05
N LEU A 111 15.65 -4.43 2.01
CA LEU A 111 16.32 -3.21 1.60
C LEU A 111 15.36 -2.39 0.73
N ALA A 112 15.22 -1.11 1.00
CA ALA A 112 14.34 -0.21 0.27
C ALA A 112 15.06 1.10 -0.08
N MET A 113 14.75 1.67 -1.25
CA MET A 113 15.14 3.03 -1.61
C MET A 113 13.90 3.92 -1.57
N ARG A 114 13.90 4.95 -0.72
CA ARG A 114 12.77 5.89 -0.59
C ARG A 114 13.29 7.31 -0.57
N ALA A 115 12.80 8.14 -1.48
CA ALA A 115 13.27 9.51 -1.66
C ALA A 115 14.82 9.57 -1.74
N ASP A 116 15.38 8.71 -2.60
CA ASP A 116 16.83 8.57 -2.85
C ASP A 116 17.68 8.22 -1.61
N LYS A 117 17.08 7.60 -0.59
CA LYS A 117 17.77 7.13 0.62
C LYS A 117 17.51 5.66 0.87
N TYR A 118 18.57 4.94 1.25
CA TYR A 118 18.44 3.55 1.66
C TYR A 118 17.86 3.41 3.06
N ALA A 119 16.91 2.50 3.19
CA ALA A 119 16.32 2.07 4.45
C ALA A 119 16.27 0.55 4.53
N ILE A 120 16.25 0.04 5.77
CA ILE A 120 15.95 -1.35 6.10
C ILE A 120 14.58 -1.43 6.75
N ARG A 121 13.79 -2.42 6.31
CA ARG A 121 12.54 -2.83 6.94
C ARG A 121 12.61 -4.30 7.34
N THR A 122 12.05 -4.64 8.49
CA THR A 122 11.86 -6.04 8.88
C THR A 122 10.42 -6.47 8.66
N ARG A 123 10.26 -7.71 8.20
CA ARG A 123 8.99 -8.39 7.93
C ARG A 123 8.94 -9.69 8.74
N ASP A 124 8.34 -9.62 9.92
CA ASP A 124 8.29 -10.71 10.91
C ASP A 124 6.91 -11.39 10.91
N ASN A 125 6.88 -12.66 10.52
CA ASN A 125 5.68 -13.50 10.58
C ASN A 125 5.26 -13.85 12.01
N GLY A 126 6.06 -13.51 13.02
CA GLY A 126 5.71 -13.58 14.44
C GLY A 126 5.02 -12.32 14.98
N SER A 127 4.83 -11.28 14.17
CA SER A 127 4.18 -10.04 14.61
C SER A 127 2.71 -10.24 15.01
N ALA A 128 2.27 -9.51 16.04
CA ALA A 128 0.88 -9.57 16.52
C ALA A 128 -0.10 -9.13 15.43
N VAL A 129 0.20 -8.04 14.70
CA VAL A 129 -0.62 -7.53 13.60
C VAL A 129 -0.89 -8.60 12.54
N TYR A 130 0.09 -9.45 12.23
CA TYR A 130 -0.08 -10.56 11.29
C TYR A 130 -0.81 -11.75 11.93
N THR A 131 -0.33 -12.23 13.07
CA THR A 131 -0.81 -13.48 13.70
C THR A 131 -2.23 -13.38 14.28
N GLU A 132 -2.68 -12.18 14.63
CA GLU A 132 -4.02 -11.90 15.16
C GLU A 132 -5.00 -11.41 14.09
N PHE A 133 -4.54 -11.26 12.83
CA PHE A 133 -5.37 -10.75 11.74
C PHE A 133 -6.54 -11.69 11.42
N SER A 134 -7.76 -11.17 11.53
CA SER A 134 -9.00 -11.89 11.21
C SER A 134 -9.80 -11.28 10.05
N GLY A 135 -9.28 -10.19 9.44
CA GLY A 135 -9.90 -9.47 8.35
C GLY A 135 -10.07 -7.98 8.63
N VAL A 136 -10.13 -7.17 7.57
CA VAL A 136 -10.37 -5.72 7.72
C VAL A 136 -11.87 -5.45 7.87
N PRO A 137 -12.31 -4.74 8.92
CA PRO A 137 -13.70 -4.31 9.05
C PRO A 137 -14.14 -3.47 7.84
N THR A 138 -15.40 -3.60 7.43
CA THR A 138 -15.97 -2.82 6.33
C THR A 138 -17.35 -2.31 6.66
N TYR A 139 -17.80 -1.30 5.92
CA TYR A 139 -19.22 -1.05 5.77
C TYR A 139 -19.92 -2.21 5.04
N PRO A 140 -21.23 -2.41 5.24
CA PRO A 140 -22.04 -3.29 4.39
C PRO A 140 -21.99 -2.83 2.94
N PHE A 141 -22.11 -3.76 2.00
CA PHE A 141 -22.23 -3.40 0.58
C PHE A 141 -23.43 -2.49 0.35
N ASN A 142 -23.20 -1.35 -0.29
CA ASN A 142 -24.22 -0.38 -0.65
C ASN A 142 -24.15 -0.05 -2.16
N PRO A 143 -25.19 -0.38 -2.95
CA PRO A 143 -25.20 -0.13 -4.38
C PRO A 143 -25.21 1.37 -4.76
N GLU A 144 -25.61 2.27 -3.84
CA GLU A 144 -25.57 3.72 -4.09
C GLU A 144 -24.13 4.26 -4.20
N TRP A 145 -23.17 3.54 -3.61
CA TRP A 145 -21.73 3.82 -3.69
C TRP A 145 -21.06 3.19 -4.92
N VAL A 146 -21.85 2.67 -5.86
CA VAL A 146 -21.40 2.29 -7.21
C VAL A 146 -21.78 3.41 -8.18
N ILE A 147 -20.88 4.37 -8.35
CA ILE A 147 -21.14 5.64 -9.02
C ILE A 147 -20.65 5.59 -10.48
N SER A 148 -21.47 6.11 -11.40
CA SER A 148 -21.06 6.34 -12.78
C SER A 148 -20.41 7.72 -12.90
N GLY A 149 -19.32 7.78 -13.64
CA GLY A 149 -18.59 9.03 -13.90
C GLY A 149 -17.97 9.04 -15.29
N ARG A 150 -17.10 10.01 -15.52
CA ARG A 150 -16.26 10.11 -16.71
C ARG A 150 -14.82 10.36 -16.33
N PHE A 151 -13.90 9.90 -17.17
CA PHE A 151 -12.49 10.19 -17.06
C PHE A 151 -12.12 11.29 -18.06
N GLU A 152 -11.63 12.41 -17.54
CA GLU A 152 -11.09 13.53 -18.31
C GLU A 152 -9.56 13.40 -18.30
N ALA A 153 -9.03 12.72 -19.33
CA ALA A 153 -7.59 12.49 -19.47
C ALA A 153 -6.83 13.80 -19.72
N TYR A 154 -5.65 13.93 -19.13
CA TYR A 154 -4.72 14.99 -19.48
C TYR A 154 -3.99 14.68 -20.78
N GLU A 155 -3.53 15.73 -21.48
CA GLU A 155 -2.70 15.56 -22.67
C GLU A 155 -1.37 14.90 -22.33
N ASN A 156 -0.78 15.29 -21.20
CA ASN A 156 0.43 14.71 -20.64
C ASN A 156 0.25 14.49 -19.13
N PRO A 157 0.90 13.46 -18.54
CA PRO A 157 0.92 13.30 -17.10
C PRO A 157 1.48 14.54 -16.38
N VAL A 158 0.96 14.82 -15.20
CA VAL A 158 1.36 15.95 -14.36
C VAL A 158 1.88 15.41 -13.02
N GLU A 159 3.12 15.75 -12.69
CA GLU A 159 3.71 15.43 -11.39
C GLU A 159 3.28 16.46 -10.34
N VAL A 160 2.75 15.97 -9.22
CA VAL A 160 2.30 16.79 -8.11
C VAL A 160 3.03 16.32 -6.84
N PRO A 161 3.84 17.18 -6.21
CA PRO A 161 4.44 16.87 -4.92
C PRO A 161 3.36 16.62 -3.85
N ILE A 162 3.52 15.56 -3.08
CA ILE A 162 2.61 15.13 -2.02
C ILE A 162 3.40 14.70 -0.78
N GLY A 163 2.72 14.69 0.36
CA GLY A 163 3.25 14.03 1.57
C GLY A 163 3.09 12.51 1.50
N THR A 164 3.68 11.82 2.46
CA THR A 164 3.46 10.39 2.68
C THR A 164 3.16 10.11 4.15
N ALA A 165 2.77 8.88 4.48
CA ALA A 165 2.60 8.42 5.86
C ALA A 165 3.88 8.54 6.70
N ASN A 166 5.06 8.65 6.06
CA ASN A 166 6.30 8.95 6.73
C ASN A 166 6.75 10.38 6.37
N PRO A 167 6.79 11.33 7.32
CA PRO A 167 7.11 12.74 7.02
C PRO A 167 8.55 12.97 6.56
N LEU A 168 9.42 11.95 6.62
CA LEU A 168 10.80 12.00 6.12
C LEU A 168 10.92 11.47 4.68
N VAL A 169 9.82 11.00 4.09
CA VAL A 169 9.76 10.50 2.71
C VAL A 169 8.86 11.43 1.92
N ASP A 170 9.47 12.16 0.98
CA ASP A 170 8.75 12.95 0.00
C ASP A 170 8.04 12.01 -1.00
N GLY A 171 6.87 12.42 -1.49
CA GLY A 171 6.13 11.66 -2.49
C GLY A 171 5.82 12.50 -3.72
N VAL A 172 5.67 11.82 -4.86
CA VAL A 172 5.17 12.43 -6.09
C VAL A 172 3.99 11.62 -6.58
N HIS A 173 2.87 12.30 -6.80
CA HIS A 173 1.72 11.73 -7.49
C HIS A 173 1.81 12.08 -8.97
N VAL A 174 1.58 11.10 -9.83
CA VAL A 174 1.59 11.29 -11.30
C VAL A 174 0.16 11.27 -11.83
N SER A 175 -0.48 12.44 -11.88
CA SER A 175 -1.84 12.59 -12.39
C SER A 175 -1.90 12.38 -13.89
N VAL A 176 -2.73 11.45 -14.35
CA VAL A 176 -2.99 11.22 -15.79
C VAL A 176 -4.32 11.81 -16.26
N GLY A 177 -5.10 12.37 -15.35
CA GLY A 177 -6.40 12.96 -15.62
C GLY A 177 -7.24 13.06 -14.35
N GLU A 178 -8.50 13.43 -14.51
CA GLU A 178 -9.48 13.53 -13.44
C GLU A 178 -10.63 12.57 -13.65
N VAL A 179 -11.09 11.94 -12.57
CA VAL A 179 -12.36 11.23 -12.54
C VAL A 179 -13.43 12.20 -12.03
N VAL A 180 -14.45 12.42 -12.85
CA VAL A 180 -15.52 13.39 -12.58
C VAL A 180 -16.85 12.68 -12.42
N PHE A 181 -17.55 12.93 -11.32
CA PHE A 181 -18.79 12.24 -10.95
C PHE A 181 -19.67 13.07 -10.02
N HIS A 182 -20.92 12.62 -9.85
CA HIS A 182 -21.85 13.20 -8.89
C HIS A 182 -22.09 12.21 -7.76
N VAL A 183 -22.06 12.71 -6.52
CA VAL A 183 -22.43 11.93 -5.33
C VAL A 183 -23.84 12.37 -4.89
N PRO A 184 -24.76 11.44 -4.59
CA PRO A 184 -26.06 11.79 -4.04
C PRO A 184 -25.92 12.67 -2.78
N GLY A 185 -26.63 13.80 -2.75
CA GLY A 185 -26.57 14.76 -1.64
C GLY A 185 -25.53 15.88 -1.81
N ILE A 186 -24.63 15.79 -2.80
CA ILE A 186 -23.69 16.86 -3.15
C ILE A 186 -24.24 17.64 -4.36
N ALA A 187 -24.29 18.96 -4.25
CA ALA A 187 -24.84 19.83 -5.30
C ALA A 187 -23.89 20.10 -6.47
N HIS A 188 -22.61 19.78 -6.33
CA HIS A 188 -21.56 20.03 -7.31
C HIS A 188 -20.91 18.73 -7.81
N GLU A 189 -20.19 18.81 -8.92
CA GLU A 189 -19.39 17.69 -9.44
C GLU A 189 -18.13 17.50 -8.59
N VAL A 190 -17.90 16.26 -8.15
CA VAL A 190 -16.64 15.87 -7.53
C VAL A 190 -15.63 15.56 -8.63
N ARG A 191 -14.40 16.05 -8.44
CA ARG A 191 -13.26 15.83 -9.34
C ARG A 191 -12.09 15.32 -8.54
N LEU A 192 -11.56 14.16 -8.90
CA LEU A 192 -10.41 13.55 -8.24
C LEU A 192 -9.33 13.23 -9.26
N HIS A 193 -8.11 13.69 -9.01
CA HIS A 193 -6.92 13.33 -9.76
C HIS A 193 -6.66 11.82 -9.65
N ALA A 194 -6.38 11.20 -10.79
CA ALA A 194 -6.14 9.77 -10.90
C ALA A 194 -4.73 9.46 -11.38
N GLU A 195 -4.14 8.41 -10.82
CA GLU A 195 -2.92 7.77 -11.31
C GLU A 195 -3.26 6.63 -12.27
N ALA A 196 -2.38 6.40 -13.24
CA ALA A 196 -2.49 5.24 -14.11
C ALA A 196 -1.97 3.99 -13.39
N GLU A 197 -2.72 2.91 -13.53
CA GLU A 197 -2.34 1.56 -13.12
C GLU A 197 -2.08 0.69 -14.36
N LYS A 198 -1.59 -0.53 -14.11
CA LYS A 198 -1.37 -1.53 -15.17
C LYS A 198 -2.64 -1.71 -16.01
N LEU A 199 -2.43 -1.97 -17.32
CA LEU A 199 -3.50 -2.20 -18.31
C LEU A 199 -4.48 -1.01 -18.47
N GLY A 200 -4.08 0.20 -18.05
CA GLY A 200 -4.87 1.43 -18.22
C GLY A 200 -6.02 1.56 -17.22
N ALA A 201 -6.01 0.76 -16.15
CA ALA A 201 -6.85 1.04 -14.98
C ALA A 201 -6.38 2.33 -14.29
N LEU A 202 -7.18 2.82 -13.36
CA LEU A 202 -6.89 4.02 -12.59
C LEU A 202 -6.89 3.71 -11.10
N ASN A 203 -6.06 4.43 -10.36
CA ASN A 203 -6.12 4.48 -8.91
C ASN A 203 -6.40 5.92 -8.46
N VAL A 204 -7.31 6.08 -7.50
CA VAL A 204 -7.60 7.38 -6.90
C VAL A 204 -7.41 7.25 -5.40
N THR A 205 -6.53 8.08 -4.86
CA THR A 205 -6.29 8.24 -3.42
C THR A 205 -7.00 9.50 -2.96
N PHE A 206 -7.83 9.40 -1.92
CA PHE A 206 -8.78 10.45 -1.57
C PHE A 206 -9.00 10.56 -0.06
N HIS A 207 -9.42 11.77 0.33
CA HIS A 207 -10.05 12.04 1.62
C HIS A 207 -11.58 12.08 1.51
N ASP A 208 -12.26 11.78 2.61
CA ASP A 208 -13.68 11.97 2.82
C ASP A 208 -14.01 12.21 4.30
N GLU A 209 -15.24 12.59 4.62
CA GLU A 209 -15.63 12.96 6.00
C GLU A 209 -15.70 11.77 6.99
N THR A 210 -15.37 10.54 6.56
CA THR A 210 -15.20 9.38 7.46
C THR A 210 -13.77 9.21 7.98
N ASN A 211 -12.77 9.85 7.37
CA ASN A 211 -11.37 9.68 7.73
C ASN A 211 -11.08 10.18 9.14
N GLY A 212 -10.27 9.43 9.90
CA GLY A 212 -9.92 9.75 11.30
C GLY A 212 -11.05 9.48 12.31
N ASP A 213 -12.22 9.04 11.84
CA ASP A 213 -13.38 8.68 12.67
C ASP A 213 -13.71 7.20 12.55
N THR A 214 -14.20 6.79 11.37
CA THR A 214 -14.62 5.40 11.10
C THR A 214 -13.76 4.71 10.06
N THR A 215 -12.94 5.46 9.33
CA THR A 215 -12.00 4.97 8.31
C THR A 215 -10.60 5.55 8.56
N ASP A 216 -9.58 4.96 7.93
CA ASP A 216 -8.20 5.45 8.02
C ASP A 216 -8.05 6.89 7.52
N GLU A 217 -6.92 7.55 7.78
CA GLU A 217 -6.65 8.95 7.45
C GLU A 217 -6.86 9.28 5.95
N TRP A 218 -6.62 8.30 5.07
CA TRP A 218 -7.06 8.33 3.68
C TRP A 218 -7.20 6.93 3.12
N ARG A 219 -7.91 6.80 2.00
CA ARG A 219 -8.15 5.53 1.32
C ARG A 219 -7.87 5.65 -0.16
N LYS A 220 -7.85 4.50 -0.83
CA LYS A 220 -7.80 4.44 -2.29
C LYS A 220 -8.90 3.59 -2.89
N VAL A 221 -9.32 3.94 -4.09
CA VAL A 221 -10.25 3.16 -4.90
C VAL A 221 -9.63 2.84 -6.25
N PHE A 222 -9.64 1.55 -6.59
CA PHE A 222 -9.28 1.08 -7.91
C PHE A 222 -10.46 1.23 -8.86
N ILE A 223 -10.22 1.83 -10.02
CA ILE A 223 -11.22 2.04 -11.07
C ILE A 223 -10.74 1.27 -12.30
N PRO A 224 -11.54 0.31 -12.83
CA PRO A 224 -11.18 -0.39 -14.06
C PRO A 224 -10.94 0.58 -15.22
N LYS A 225 -10.19 0.13 -16.23
CA LYS A 225 -9.89 0.92 -17.42
C LYS A 225 -11.13 1.66 -17.95
N PRO A 226 -11.06 2.99 -18.16
CA PRO A 226 -12.15 3.75 -18.75
C PRO A 226 -12.63 3.13 -20.06
N ARG A 227 -13.95 3.16 -20.29
CA ARG A 227 -14.53 2.70 -21.56
C ARG A 227 -14.07 3.60 -22.72
N PRO A 228 -14.19 3.15 -23.98
CA PRO A 228 -13.81 3.97 -25.14
C PRO A 228 -14.54 5.32 -25.24
N ASP A 229 -15.72 5.45 -24.63
CA ASP A 229 -16.48 6.70 -24.54
C ASP A 229 -16.08 7.60 -23.35
N GLY A 230 -15.04 7.22 -22.60
CA GLY A 230 -14.56 7.92 -21.41
C GLY A 230 -15.35 7.60 -20.14
N SER A 231 -16.41 6.79 -20.20
CA SER A 231 -17.19 6.45 -19.00
C SER A 231 -16.42 5.53 -18.06
N VAL A 232 -16.60 5.74 -16.76
CA VAL A 232 -16.04 4.91 -15.68
C VAL A 232 -17.11 4.51 -14.68
N ILE A 233 -16.85 3.41 -13.96
CA ILE A 233 -17.64 3.00 -12.80
C ILE A 233 -16.70 3.00 -11.60
N ILE A 234 -17.06 3.79 -10.59
CA ILE A 234 -16.33 3.93 -9.33
C ILE A 234 -17.10 3.14 -8.28
N ASP A 235 -16.49 2.09 -7.74
CA ASP A 235 -17.11 1.25 -6.72
C ASP A 235 -16.44 1.52 -5.36
N PHE A 236 -16.97 2.49 -4.60
CA PHE A 236 -16.42 2.85 -3.29
C PHE A 236 -16.60 1.73 -2.25
N ASN A 237 -17.43 0.72 -2.50
CA ASN A 237 -17.45 -0.50 -1.68
C ASN A 237 -16.13 -1.29 -1.74
N ARG A 238 -15.28 -0.97 -2.72
CA ARG A 238 -13.95 -1.53 -2.91
C ARG A 238 -12.83 -0.55 -2.53
N ALA A 239 -13.17 0.58 -1.89
CA ALA A 239 -12.16 1.43 -1.29
C ALA A 239 -11.41 0.64 -0.21
N ILE A 240 -10.08 0.73 -0.22
CA ILE A 240 -9.21 0.02 0.71
C ILE A 240 -8.25 0.99 1.41
N ASN A 241 -7.82 0.57 2.59
CA ASN A 241 -6.77 1.23 3.34
C ASN A 241 -5.40 0.93 2.73
N TYR A 242 -4.48 1.88 2.88
CA TYR A 242 -3.06 1.65 2.59
C TYR A 242 -2.42 0.76 3.66
N PRO A 243 -1.25 0.14 3.38
CA PRO A 243 -0.46 -0.55 4.39
C PRO A 243 -0.22 0.28 5.66
N SER A 244 -0.07 1.61 5.55
CA SER A 244 0.12 2.52 6.68
C SER A 244 -1.00 2.49 7.74
N ALA A 245 -2.20 2.03 7.37
CA ALA A 245 -3.28 1.84 8.33
C ALA A 245 -3.01 0.72 9.34
N PHE A 246 -2.16 -0.24 8.97
CA PHE A 246 -1.87 -1.44 9.77
C PHE A 246 -0.51 -1.38 10.46
N THR A 247 0.35 -0.43 10.06
CA THR A 247 1.73 -0.36 10.54
C THR A 247 2.28 1.06 10.41
N PRO A 248 3.03 1.56 11.42
CA PRO A 248 3.66 2.89 11.36
C PRO A 248 4.86 2.93 10.39
N TYR A 249 5.27 1.80 9.82
CA TYR A 249 6.45 1.67 8.97
C TYR A 249 6.17 1.85 7.47
N GLY A 250 4.93 2.20 7.12
CA GLY A 250 4.53 2.47 5.73
C GLY A 250 4.96 3.86 5.26
N THR A 251 5.28 3.98 3.97
CA THR A 251 5.63 5.25 3.30
C THR A 251 4.55 5.63 2.27
N CYS A 252 3.28 5.40 2.61
CA CYS A 252 2.18 5.48 1.66
C CYS A 252 1.85 6.92 1.25
N HIS A 253 1.69 7.15 -0.05
CA HIS A 253 1.33 8.45 -0.62
C HIS A 253 0.02 9.00 -0.06
N MET A 254 0.04 10.28 0.33
CA MET A 254 -1.17 11.03 0.69
C MET A 254 -1.96 11.44 -0.58
N PRO A 255 -3.27 11.72 -0.45
CA PRO A 255 -4.04 12.30 -1.54
C PRO A 255 -3.45 13.64 -2.01
N VAL A 256 -3.50 13.88 -3.32
CA VAL A 256 -3.24 15.23 -3.87
C VAL A 256 -4.20 16.23 -3.26
N ARG A 257 -3.75 17.47 -3.04
CA ARG A 257 -4.62 18.56 -2.61
C ARG A 257 -5.80 18.71 -3.58
N GLY A 258 -7.02 18.52 -3.07
CA GLY A 258 -8.23 18.58 -3.88
C GLY A 258 -8.86 17.20 -4.13
N ASN A 259 -8.13 16.10 -3.90
CA ASN A 259 -8.72 14.76 -3.85
C ASN A 259 -9.49 14.56 -2.53
N SER A 260 -10.58 15.30 -2.37
CA SER A 260 -11.44 15.26 -1.20
C SER A 260 -12.89 15.18 -1.64
N ILE A 261 -13.65 14.32 -0.98
CA ILE A 261 -15.10 14.19 -1.14
C ILE A 261 -15.72 14.78 0.12
N ASP A 262 -16.50 15.85 -0.01
CA ASP A 262 -17.04 16.62 1.12
C ASP A 262 -18.34 16.02 1.69
N VAL A 263 -18.40 14.68 1.72
CA VAL A 263 -19.42 13.90 2.45
C VAL A 263 -18.78 12.65 3.02
N ARG A 264 -19.49 11.97 3.92
CA ARG A 264 -19.10 10.67 4.46
C ARG A 264 -19.26 9.57 3.42
N VAL A 265 -18.15 8.97 2.97
CA VAL A 265 -18.16 7.80 2.08
C VAL A 265 -18.24 6.53 2.92
N GLU A 266 -19.46 6.19 3.35
CA GLU A 266 -19.77 5.01 4.18
C GLU A 266 -19.83 3.70 3.36
N ALA A 267 -18.76 3.44 2.63
CA ALA A 267 -18.53 2.23 1.86
C ALA A 267 -17.05 1.84 1.92
N GLY A 268 -16.74 0.54 1.74
CA GLY A 268 -15.36 0.05 1.70
C GLY A 268 -14.78 -0.26 3.08
N GLU A 269 -13.45 -0.30 3.17
CA GLU A 269 -12.71 -0.57 4.41
C GLU A 269 -12.89 0.54 5.43
N LYS A 270 -13.02 0.12 6.70
CA LYS A 270 -13.00 0.93 7.92
C LYS A 270 -11.61 0.88 8.55
N LEU A 271 -11.42 1.56 9.68
CA LEU A 271 -10.23 1.38 10.50
C LEU A 271 -9.98 -0.11 10.78
N PRO A 272 -8.73 -0.58 10.68
CA PRO A 272 -8.35 -1.92 11.15
C PRO A 272 -8.74 -2.10 12.63
N ALA A 273 -9.02 -3.33 13.03
CA ALA A 273 -9.16 -3.61 14.46
C ALA A 273 -7.80 -3.44 15.14
N ASP A 274 -7.81 -2.92 16.37
CA ASP A 274 -6.63 -2.85 17.24
C ASP A 274 -6.02 -4.23 17.50
#